data_AF-A0AA51MX98-F1
#
_entry.id   AF-A0AA51MX98-F1
#
_cell.length_a   1.000
_cell.length_b   1.000
_cell.length_c   1.000
_cell.angle_alpha   90.00
_cell.angle_beta   90.00
_cell.angle_gamma   90.00
#
_symmetry.space_group_name_H-M   'P 1'
#
loop_
_entity.id
_entity.type
_entity.pdbx_description
1 polymer ?
#
loop_
_entity_poly.entity_id
_entity_poly.type
_entity_poly.pdbx_seq_one_letter_code
_entity_poly.pdbx_strand_id
1 'polypeptide(L)'
;MFNSAYGVIINDEINCPNNKYIKHFLWTSYFHDSEIISIKLERKSNQLVLLIESIYDIDKDWGKLEGSRKEKRKYMQDNNNRYIYKLCFNECMFFNHESYDGSNDFIFCYFKRSAKLKMIEKNTGKEKYHLRIVTSGGYIDIIFSEFVIKKVEGRIVIKDKQIKNYKIQWLEKLANYLEGYFMRENNEVDDEKLKRNLFEGDDMERCIALYYFLNYTNESIIKYAYDILDLDKDYYELSRSYAITAIGQQGSKKDIPILIEEYLDIERKYSREEEYYGNALLSKRHVMDAIEMINYCNMV
;
A
#
# COMPACT_ATOMS: atom_id res chain seq x y z
N MET A 1 15.85 -2.17 -7.09
CA MET A 1 14.81 -1.62 -7.99
C MET A 1 13.48 -2.26 -7.62
N PHE A 2 12.68 -1.59 -6.80
CA PHE A 2 11.33 -2.02 -6.48
C PHE A 2 10.41 -1.66 -7.66
N ASN A 3 10.16 -2.61 -8.55
CA ASN A 3 9.32 -2.37 -9.73
C ASN A 3 7.89 -1.98 -9.32
N SER A 4 7.36 -0.95 -9.97
CA SER A 4 5.97 -0.43 -9.88
C SER A 4 4.83 -1.47 -9.87
N ALA A 5 5.09 -2.74 -10.17
CA ALA A 5 4.16 -3.85 -9.99
C ALA A 5 3.84 -4.14 -8.50
N TYR A 6 4.77 -3.90 -7.57
CA TYR A 6 4.57 -4.22 -6.15
C TYR A 6 3.57 -3.31 -5.45
N GLY A 7 3.51 -2.03 -5.82
CA GLY A 7 2.50 -1.08 -5.31
C GLY A 7 1.08 -1.40 -5.77
N VAL A 8 0.90 -2.33 -6.71
CA VAL A 8 -0.41 -2.79 -7.21
C VAL A 8 -0.95 -3.97 -6.39
N ILE A 9 -0.09 -4.76 -5.73
CA ILE A 9 -0.46 -5.99 -5.00
C ILE A 9 -1.29 -5.68 -3.75
N ILE A 10 -1.05 -4.52 -3.13
CA ILE A 10 -1.64 -4.14 -1.85
C ILE A 10 -2.60 -3.00 -2.15
N ASN A 11 -3.90 -3.22 -2.34
CA ASN A 11 -4.84 -2.08 -2.47
C ASN A 11 -6.27 -2.33 -1.95
N ASP A 12 -6.59 -3.54 -1.47
CA ASP A 12 -7.99 -4.01 -1.52
C ASP A 12 -8.54 -4.52 -0.19
N GLU A 13 -8.04 -4.03 0.93
CA GLU A 13 -8.74 -4.31 2.19
C GLU A 13 -10.13 -3.64 2.26
N ILE A 14 -10.47 -2.74 1.32
CA ILE A 14 -11.75 -2.01 1.27
C ILE A 14 -12.43 -2.09 -0.12
N ASN A 15 -13.72 -1.72 -0.16
CA ASN A 15 -14.45 -1.55 -1.42
C ASN A 15 -13.92 -0.35 -2.24
N CYS A 16 -14.08 -0.44 -3.56
CA CYS A 16 -13.72 0.61 -4.53
C CYS A 16 -14.35 1.96 -4.14
N PRO A 17 -13.56 3.00 -3.83
CA PRO A 17 -14.10 4.29 -3.39
C PRO A 17 -14.90 4.97 -4.50
N ASN A 18 -16.01 5.61 -4.15
CA ASN A 18 -16.81 6.35 -5.13
C ASN A 18 -16.17 7.69 -5.55
N ASN A 19 -15.06 8.10 -4.93
CA ASN A 19 -14.38 9.36 -5.20
C ASN A 19 -13.40 9.27 -6.39
N LYS A 20 -13.71 9.94 -7.51
CA LYS A 20 -12.87 9.97 -8.74
C LYS A 20 -11.40 10.37 -8.54
N TYR A 21 -11.07 11.20 -7.54
CA TYR A 21 -9.70 11.60 -7.26
C TYR A 21 -8.91 10.44 -6.65
N ILE A 22 -9.51 9.74 -5.68
CA ILE A 22 -8.94 8.54 -5.07
C ILE A 22 -8.71 7.50 -6.16
N LYS A 23 -9.73 7.29 -6.99
CA LYS A 23 -9.70 6.39 -8.14
C LYS A 23 -8.49 6.66 -9.04
N HIS A 24 -8.34 7.91 -9.46
CA HIS A 24 -7.27 8.32 -10.37
C HIS A 24 -5.87 8.15 -9.75
N PHE A 25 -5.72 8.61 -8.51
CA PHE A 25 -4.47 8.61 -7.73
C PHE A 25 -3.90 7.20 -7.54
N LEU A 26 -4.71 6.28 -7.04
CA LEU A 26 -4.25 4.95 -6.66
C LEU A 26 -3.96 4.10 -7.88
N TRP A 27 -4.87 4.09 -8.85
CA TRP A 27 -4.83 3.09 -9.92
C TRP A 27 -3.94 3.46 -11.10
N THR A 28 -3.21 4.56 -10.96
CA THR A 28 -2.14 4.95 -11.88
C THR A 28 -0.77 4.98 -11.22
N SER A 29 -0.67 4.60 -9.93
CA SER A 29 0.55 4.77 -9.12
C SER A 29 1.12 6.19 -9.27
N TYR A 30 0.21 7.18 -9.16
CA TYR A 30 0.39 8.50 -9.73
C TYR A 30 1.64 9.24 -9.23
N PHE A 31 2.14 8.91 -8.03
CA PHE A 31 3.28 9.55 -7.38
C PHE A 31 4.42 8.59 -7.01
N HIS A 32 4.53 7.43 -7.69
CA HIS A 32 5.68 6.54 -7.50
C HIS A 32 7.00 7.30 -7.66
N ASP A 33 7.95 7.05 -6.76
CA ASP A 33 9.25 7.73 -6.62
C ASP A 33 9.18 9.27 -6.45
N SER A 34 8.03 9.85 -6.12
CA SER A 34 7.92 11.29 -5.88
C SER A 34 8.46 11.68 -4.51
N GLU A 35 8.89 12.92 -4.31
CA GLU A 35 9.37 13.40 -3.02
C GLU A 35 8.23 14.09 -2.24
N ILE A 36 8.03 13.72 -0.97
CA ILE A 36 7.11 14.46 -0.09
C ILE A 36 7.87 15.65 0.51
N ILE A 37 7.62 16.85 -0.04
CA ILE A 37 8.27 18.11 0.37
C ILE A 37 7.85 18.55 1.77
N SER A 38 6.55 18.46 2.08
CA SER A 38 6.04 18.90 3.38
C SER A 38 4.71 18.27 3.76
N ILE A 39 4.48 18.16 5.07
CA ILE A 39 3.25 17.66 5.67
C ILE A 39 2.68 18.76 6.55
N LYS A 40 1.42 19.17 6.31
CA LYS A 40 0.76 20.23 7.07
C LYS A 40 -0.63 19.79 7.52
N LEU A 41 -0.88 19.88 8.82
CA LEU A 41 -2.21 19.64 9.40
C LEU A 41 -2.90 20.96 9.71
N GLU A 42 -3.95 21.28 8.96
CA GLU A 42 -4.81 22.43 9.18
C GLU A 42 -5.91 22.09 10.21
N ARG A 43 -5.69 22.47 11.46
CA ARG A 43 -6.58 22.10 12.58
C ARG A 43 -7.99 22.67 12.50
N LYS A 44 -8.19 23.85 11.89
CA LYS A 44 -9.53 24.49 11.82
C LYS A 44 -10.48 23.76 10.87
N SER A 45 -9.95 23.16 9.82
CA SER A 45 -10.69 22.43 8.78
C SER A 45 -10.62 20.91 8.97
N ASN A 46 -9.90 20.43 9.99
CA ASN A 46 -9.49 19.02 10.11
C ASN A 46 -8.97 18.48 8.77
N GLN A 47 -8.17 19.27 8.08
CA GLN A 47 -7.62 18.92 6.78
C GLN A 47 -6.13 18.62 6.93
N LEU A 48 -5.71 17.44 6.47
CA LEU A 48 -4.29 17.15 6.28
C LEU A 48 -3.93 17.45 4.83
N VAL A 49 -2.85 18.19 4.62
CA VAL A 49 -2.33 18.54 3.31
C VAL A 49 -0.90 18.02 3.20
N LEU A 50 -0.67 17.10 2.26
CA LEU A 50 0.68 16.71 1.85
C LEU A 50 1.06 17.49 0.60
N LEU A 51 2.23 18.11 0.60
CA LEU A 51 2.84 18.72 -0.57
C LEU A 51 3.85 17.72 -1.14
N ILE A 52 3.63 17.28 -2.38
CA ILE A 52 4.43 16.28 -3.07
C ILE A 52 5.03 16.91 -4.31
N GLU A 53 6.34 16.80 -4.48
CA GLU A 53 7.05 17.07 -5.73
C GLU A 53 7.16 15.78 -6.51
N SER A 54 6.50 15.73 -7.66
CA SER A 54 6.65 14.58 -8.53
C SER A 54 7.90 14.71 -9.37
N ILE A 55 8.82 13.76 -9.22
CA ILE A 55 10.00 13.67 -10.10
C ILE A 55 9.62 13.20 -11.51
N TYR A 56 8.50 12.48 -11.63
CA TYR A 56 7.97 12.09 -12.92
C TYR A 56 7.04 13.15 -13.46
N ASP A 57 7.15 13.39 -14.75
CA ASP A 57 6.20 14.18 -15.46
C ASP A 57 4.92 13.35 -15.70
N ILE A 58 4.03 13.45 -14.72
CA ILE A 58 2.78 12.66 -14.69
C ILE A 58 1.83 13.08 -15.83
N ASP A 59 1.96 14.30 -16.33
CA ASP A 59 1.18 14.84 -17.45
C ASP A 59 1.80 14.57 -18.83
N LYS A 60 2.90 13.80 -18.88
CA LYS A 60 3.65 13.46 -20.10
C LYS A 60 4.19 14.68 -20.86
N ASP A 61 4.35 15.83 -20.21
CA ASP A 61 5.03 17.03 -20.70
C ASP A 61 6.50 16.78 -21.12
N TRP A 62 7.28 15.96 -20.44
CA TRP A 62 8.65 15.53 -20.79
C TRP A 62 8.75 15.01 -22.23
N GLY A 63 7.75 14.24 -22.66
CA GLY A 63 7.64 13.75 -24.03
C GLY A 63 7.31 14.86 -25.05
N LYS A 64 6.72 15.96 -24.59
CA LYS A 64 6.35 17.15 -25.38
C LYS A 64 7.44 18.22 -25.35
N LEU A 65 8.37 18.19 -24.39
CA LEU A 65 9.49 19.13 -24.34
C LEU A 65 10.43 18.86 -25.51
N GLU A 66 10.91 19.92 -26.15
CA GLU A 66 11.93 19.85 -27.18
C GLU A 66 13.34 19.98 -26.57
N GLY A 67 14.37 19.59 -27.32
CA GLY A 67 15.77 19.71 -26.90
C GLY A 67 16.36 18.46 -26.23
N SER A 68 17.61 18.59 -25.81
CA SER A 68 18.42 17.55 -25.16
C SER A 68 17.92 17.21 -23.76
N ARG A 69 18.32 16.05 -23.23
CA ARG A 69 18.01 15.61 -21.86
C ARG A 69 18.42 16.65 -20.80
N LYS A 70 19.51 17.39 -21.04
CA LYS A 70 20.01 18.44 -20.14
C LYS A 70 19.08 19.66 -20.16
N GLU A 71 18.64 20.08 -21.34
CA GLU A 71 17.70 21.21 -21.50
C GLU A 71 16.33 20.89 -20.91
N LYS A 72 15.81 19.68 -21.14
CA LYS A 72 14.55 19.22 -20.53
C LYS A 72 14.61 19.21 -18.99
N ARG A 73 15.71 18.71 -18.41
CA ARG A 73 15.92 18.74 -16.95
C ARG A 73 15.97 20.16 -16.41
N LYS A 74 16.71 21.05 -17.09
CA LYS A 74 16.78 22.46 -16.70
C LYS A 74 15.41 23.11 -16.76
N TYR A 75 14.63 22.86 -17.82
CA TYR A 75 13.26 23.35 -17.92
C TYR A 75 12.39 22.89 -16.74
N MET A 76 12.45 21.62 -16.35
CA MET A 76 11.70 21.12 -15.20
C MET A 76 12.10 21.79 -13.89
N GLN A 77 13.40 21.99 -13.68
CA GLN A 77 13.93 22.71 -12.50
C GLN A 77 13.45 24.17 -12.48
N ASP A 78 13.52 24.86 -13.61
CA ASP A 78 13.09 26.25 -13.76
C ASP A 78 11.56 26.41 -13.63
N ASN A 79 10.79 25.32 -13.80
CA ASN A 79 9.32 25.29 -13.74
C ASN A 79 8.78 24.30 -12.69
N ASN A 80 9.53 24.08 -11.60
CA ASN A 80 9.24 23.04 -10.61
C ASN A 80 7.81 23.10 -10.03
N ASN A 81 7.24 24.30 -9.85
CA ASN A 81 5.87 24.51 -9.35
C ASN A 81 4.80 23.78 -10.17
N ARG A 82 5.04 23.52 -11.47
CA ARG A 82 4.14 22.73 -12.32
C ARG A 82 4.12 21.25 -11.97
N TYR A 83 5.12 20.77 -11.24
CA TYR A 83 5.28 19.38 -10.80
C TYR A 83 5.04 19.21 -9.29
N ILE A 84 4.59 20.26 -8.61
CA ILE A 84 4.20 20.21 -7.20
C ILE A 84 2.68 20.04 -7.08
N TYR A 85 2.28 19.05 -6.30
CA TYR A 85 0.90 18.65 -6.06
C TYR A 85 0.57 18.74 -4.57
N LYS A 86 -0.67 19.11 -4.28
CA LYS A 86 -1.27 19.09 -2.93
C LYS A 86 -2.24 17.92 -2.85
N LEU A 87 -1.95 16.97 -1.99
CA LEU A 87 -2.90 15.94 -1.58
C LEU A 87 -3.65 16.44 -0.35
N CYS A 88 -4.94 16.74 -0.52
CA CYS A 88 -5.79 17.25 0.54
C CYS A 88 -6.70 16.13 1.04
N PHE A 89 -6.54 15.75 2.30
CA PHE A 89 -7.35 14.78 3.03
C PHE A 89 -8.29 15.54 3.97
N ASN A 90 -9.57 15.65 3.60
CA ASN A 90 -10.57 16.36 4.38
C ASN A 90 -11.19 15.45 5.45
N GLU A 91 -11.63 16.07 6.54
CA GLU A 91 -12.16 15.36 7.71
C GLU A 91 -11.21 14.25 8.18
N CYS A 92 -9.94 14.63 8.35
CA CYS A 92 -8.88 13.75 8.83
C CYS A 92 -9.12 13.40 10.32
N MET A 93 -9.40 12.14 10.59
CA MET A 93 -9.71 11.58 11.92
C MET A 93 -8.49 10.94 12.59
N PHE A 94 -7.49 10.58 11.80
CA PHE A 94 -6.24 9.99 12.28
C PHE A 94 -5.11 10.33 11.32
N PHE A 95 -3.95 10.64 11.88
CA PHE A 95 -2.70 10.87 11.16
C PHE A 95 -1.55 10.32 12.00
N ASN A 96 -0.72 9.48 11.39
CA ASN A 96 0.54 9.01 11.95
C ASN A 96 1.62 9.10 10.87
N HIS A 97 2.81 9.53 11.24
CA HIS A 97 3.98 9.55 10.36
C HIS A 97 5.17 9.01 11.14
N GLU A 98 5.73 7.91 10.66
CA GLU A 98 6.92 7.28 11.22
C GLU A 98 7.97 7.16 10.12
N SER A 99 9.17 7.69 10.37
CA SER A 99 10.32 7.67 9.45
C SER A 99 11.62 7.67 10.25
N TYR A 100 12.68 7.01 9.75
CA TYR A 100 13.97 6.90 10.42
C TYR A 100 14.96 8.04 10.12
N ASP A 101 14.96 8.60 8.92
CA ASP A 101 16.07 9.40 8.41
C ASP A 101 15.61 10.69 7.70
N GLY A 102 14.33 11.04 7.84
CA GLY A 102 13.73 12.18 7.15
C GLY A 102 13.53 11.93 5.65
N SER A 103 13.91 10.76 5.12
CA SER A 103 13.59 10.35 3.76
C SER A 103 12.08 10.11 3.65
N ASN A 104 11.46 10.80 2.70
CA ASN A 104 10.03 10.73 2.43
C ASN A 104 9.76 10.48 0.94
N ASP A 105 10.64 9.73 0.27
CA ASP A 105 10.40 9.31 -1.10
C ASP A 105 9.18 8.40 -1.11
N PHE A 106 8.14 8.82 -1.82
CA PHE A 106 6.91 8.10 -1.98
C PHE A 106 7.18 6.85 -2.83
N ILE A 107 7.17 5.68 -2.21
CA ILE A 107 7.31 4.43 -2.95
C ILE A 107 5.95 4.04 -3.52
N PHE A 108 4.96 3.81 -2.66
CA PHE A 108 3.60 3.46 -3.10
C PHE A 108 2.60 3.78 -1.99
N CYS A 109 1.32 3.52 -2.22
CA CYS A 109 0.30 3.64 -1.19
C CYS A 109 -0.80 2.62 -1.38
N TYR A 110 -1.54 2.33 -0.30
CA TYR A 110 -2.60 1.34 -0.29
C TYR A 110 -3.65 1.61 0.78
N PHE A 111 -4.87 1.11 0.56
CA PHE A 111 -5.91 1.14 1.57
C PHE A 111 -5.85 -0.02 2.53
N LYS A 112 -6.08 0.30 3.80
CA LYS A 112 -6.13 -0.65 4.92
C LYS A 112 -7.53 -0.70 5.50
N ARG A 113 -7.93 -1.87 5.96
CA ARG A 113 -9.07 -2.11 6.84
C ARG A 113 -8.57 -2.35 8.24
N SER A 114 -7.86 -1.36 8.80
CA SER A 114 -7.25 -1.46 10.13
C SER A 114 -8.28 -1.49 11.26
N ALA A 115 -7.86 -1.93 12.45
CA ALA A 115 -8.67 -1.87 13.66
C ALA A 115 -9.12 -0.43 13.95
N LYS A 116 -8.19 0.53 13.79
CA LYS A 116 -8.43 1.96 13.95
C LYS A 116 -9.54 2.47 13.02
N LEU A 117 -9.53 2.06 11.74
CA LEU A 117 -10.58 2.42 10.79
C LEU A 117 -11.94 1.89 11.27
N LYS A 118 -12.02 0.59 11.58
CA LYS A 118 -13.26 -0.04 12.07
C LYS A 118 -13.80 0.65 13.32
N MET A 119 -12.93 1.03 14.26
CA MET A 119 -13.32 1.79 15.45
C MET A 119 -13.91 3.16 15.10
N ILE A 120 -13.26 3.92 14.21
CA ILE A 120 -13.73 5.25 13.81
C ILE A 120 -15.06 5.17 13.07
N GLU A 121 -15.21 4.22 12.13
CA GLU A 121 -16.47 4.03 11.40
C GLU A 121 -17.61 3.63 12.34
N LYS A 122 -17.35 2.69 13.28
CA LYS A 122 -18.33 2.30 14.31
C LYS A 122 -18.77 3.50 15.17
N ASN A 123 -17.83 4.35 15.56
CA ASN A 123 -18.10 5.50 16.43
C ASN A 123 -18.77 6.67 15.70
N THR A 124 -18.51 6.84 14.40
CA THR A 124 -19.03 7.98 13.63
C THR A 124 -20.26 7.64 12.80
N GLY A 125 -20.52 6.36 12.53
CA GLY A 125 -21.59 5.90 11.63
C GLY A 125 -21.39 6.33 10.17
N LYS A 126 -20.19 6.77 9.79
CA LYS A 126 -19.86 7.26 8.45
C LYS A 126 -18.75 6.41 7.84
N GLU A 127 -18.83 6.19 6.53
CA GLU A 127 -17.75 5.58 5.76
C GLU A 127 -16.50 6.47 5.81
N LYS A 128 -15.34 5.83 6.07
CA LYS A 128 -14.03 6.49 6.08
C LYS A 128 -13.03 5.62 5.33
N TYR A 129 -11.88 6.18 5.03
CA TYR A 129 -10.82 5.48 4.32
C TYR A 129 -9.52 5.58 5.11
N HIS A 130 -8.79 4.47 5.23
CA HIS A 130 -7.45 4.47 5.83
C HIS A 130 -6.41 4.22 4.75
N LEU A 131 -5.71 5.28 4.32
CA LEU A 131 -4.62 5.20 3.36
C LEU A 131 -3.29 5.10 4.10
N ARG A 132 -2.49 4.08 3.77
CA ARG A 132 -1.07 4.02 4.09
C ARG A 132 -0.26 4.45 2.87
N ILE A 133 0.61 5.43 3.04
CA ILE A 133 1.67 5.77 2.08
C ILE A 133 2.95 5.14 2.61
N VAL A 134 3.60 4.33 1.79
CA VAL A 134 4.90 3.74 2.08
C VAL A 134 5.98 4.67 1.55
N THR A 135 6.90 5.05 2.41
CA THR A 135 8.07 5.85 2.05
C THR A 135 9.35 5.01 2.12
N SER A 136 10.42 5.49 1.50
CA SER A 136 11.78 4.94 1.65
C SER A 136 12.19 4.74 3.10
N GLY A 137 11.90 5.72 3.96
CA GLY A 137 12.29 5.70 5.38
C GLY A 137 11.23 5.19 6.35
N GLY A 138 10.02 4.81 5.90
CA GLY A 138 8.93 4.39 6.77
C GLY A 138 7.54 4.46 6.13
N TYR A 139 6.58 5.07 6.82
CA TYR A 139 5.19 5.14 6.36
C TYR A 139 4.40 6.33 6.93
N ILE A 140 3.30 6.66 6.25
CA ILE A 140 2.30 7.64 6.69
C ILE A 140 0.94 6.98 6.66
N ASP A 141 0.23 6.99 7.79
CA ASP A 141 -1.14 6.51 7.93
C ASP A 141 -2.12 7.67 8.08
N ILE A 142 -3.19 7.65 7.29
CA ILE A 142 -4.19 8.72 7.24
C ILE A 142 -5.59 8.11 7.21
N ILE A 143 -6.45 8.47 8.17
CA ILE A 143 -7.88 8.15 8.13
C ILE A 143 -8.68 9.41 7.81
N PHE A 144 -9.40 9.40 6.70
CA PHE A 144 -10.08 10.57 6.15
C PHE A 144 -11.42 10.20 5.50
N SER A 145 -12.16 11.20 5.05
CA SER A 145 -13.50 11.01 4.44
C SER A 145 -13.53 11.45 3.00
N GLU A 146 -12.88 12.58 2.70
CA GLU A 146 -12.80 13.09 1.34
C GLU A 146 -11.36 13.36 0.96
N PHE A 147 -11.10 13.23 -0.34
CA PHE A 147 -9.78 13.41 -0.90
C PHE A 147 -9.85 14.25 -2.17
N VAL A 148 -8.93 15.20 -2.27
CA VAL A 148 -8.78 16.10 -3.41
C VAL A 148 -7.31 16.23 -3.74
N ILE A 149 -6.98 16.20 -5.02
CA ILE A 149 -5.63 16.52 -5.52
C ILE A 149 -5.69 17.85 -6.24
N LYS A 150 -4.74 18.74 -5.95
CA LYS A 150 -4.56 20.02 -6.65
C LYS A 150 -3.12 20.16 -7.14
N LYS A 151 -2.93 20.85 -8.26
CA LYS A 151 -1.60 21.35 -8.65
C LYS A 151 -1.35 22.71 -8.01
N VAL A 152 -0.09 23.00 -7.71
CA VAL A 152 0.32 24.38 -7.38
C VAL A 152 0.12 25.27 -8.61
N GLU A 153 0.52 24.80 -9.79
CA GLU A 153 0.31 25.48 -11.06
C GLU A 153 -0.28 24.54 -12.13
N GLY A 154 -1.36 24.97 -12.79
CA GLY A 154 -2.03 24.21 -13.86
C GLY A 154 -3.27 23.44 -13.40
N ARG A 155 -3.67 22.43 -14.19
CA ARG A 155 -4.87 21.60 -13.96
C ARG A 155 -4.50 20.13 -14.04
N ILE A 156 -5.18 19.31 -13.23
CA ILE A 156 -5.04 17.85 -13.28
C ILE A 156 -6.09 17.31 -14.24
N VAL A 157 -5.66 16.53 -15.23
CA VAL A 157 -6.56 15.87 -16.18
C VAL A 157 -6.92 14.49 -15.66
N ILE A 158 -8.02 14.41 -14.92
CA ILE A 158 -8.54 13.15 -14.41
C ILE A 158 -9.38 12.48 -15.49
N LYS A 159 -8.86 11.38 -16.05
CA LYS A 159 -9.67 10.46 -16.84
C LYS A 159 -10.51 9.62 -15.89
N ASP A 160 -11.83 9.77 -15.98
CA ASP A 160 -12.75 8.87 -15.28
C ASP A 160 -12.65 7.49 -15.90
N LYS A 161 -12.01 6.56 -15.20
CA LYS A 161 -11.95 5.17 -15.62
C LYS A 161 -13.15 4.46 -14.98
N GLN A 162 -14.10 4.03 -15.81
CA GLN A 162 -15.11 3.08 -15.35
C GLN A 162 -14.43 1.77 -14.96
N ILE A 163 -14.36 1.49 -13.67
CA ILE A 163 -13.90 0.20 -13.15
C ILE A 163 -15.14 -0.68 -12.98
N LYS A 164 -15.35 -1.60 -13.93
CA LYS A 164 -16.55 -2.46 -13.98
C LYS A 164 -16.55 -3.56 -12.90
N ASN A 165 -15.39 -4.13 -12.58
CA ASN A 165 -15.25 -5.10 -11.49
C ASN A 165 -13.82 -5.06 -10.94
N TYR A 166 -13.67 -4.42 -9.78
CA TYR A 166 -12.39 -4.11 -9.16
C TYR A 166 -11.57 -5.36 -8.80
N LYS A 167 -12.28 -6.33 -8.23
CA LYS A 167 -11.79 -7.64 -7.81
C LYS A 167 -11.15 -8.46 -8.93
N ILE A 168 -11.67 -8.31 -10.15
CA ILE A 168 -11.22 -9.08 -11.32
C ILE A 168 -10.12 -8.34 -12.09
N GLN A 169 -10.16 -7.01 -12.18
CA GLN A 169 -9.13 -6.25 -12.92
C GLN A 169 -7.73 -6.37 -12.31
N TRP A 170 -7.62 -6.56 -10.99
CA TRP A 170 -6.33 -6.84 -10.36
C TRP A 170 -5.81 -8.21 -10.74
N LEU A 171 -6.64 -9.25 -10.61
CA LEU A 171 -6.28 -10.62 -11.03
C LEU A 171 -5.91 -10.63 -12.51
N GLU A 172 -6.65 -9.92 -13.36
CA GLU A 172 -6.33 -9.78 -14.78
C GLU A 172 -5.01 -9.03 -15.01
N LYS A 173 -4.72 -7.93 -14.30
CA LYS A 173 -3.44 -7.21 -14.45
C LYS A 173 -2.26 -8.04 -13.98
N LEU A 174 -2.40 -8.69 -12.83
CA LEU A 174 -1.37 -9.56 -12.28
C LEU A 174 -1.19 -10.79 -13.17
N ALA A 175 -2.27 -11.38 -13.67
CA ALA A 175 -2.23 -12.46 -14.65
C ALA A 175 -1.51 -12.00 -15.90
N ASN A 176 -1.85 -10.84 -16.47
CA ASN A 176 -1.14 -10.32 -17.65
C ASN A 176 0.34 -10.05 -17.38
N TYR A 177 0.70 -9.57 -16.19
CA TYR A 177 2.09 -9.34 -15.79
C TYR A 177 2.87 -10.66 -15.60
N LEU A 178 2.21 -11.69 -15.10
CA LEU A 178 2.77 -13.02 -14.88
C LEU A 178 2.40 -14.00 -16.01
N GLU A 179 2.08 -13.50 -17.20
CA GLU A 179 1.78 -14.32 -18.39
C GLU A 179 0.71 -15.41 -18.17
N GLY A 180 -0.31 -15.11 -17.36
CA GLY A 180 -1.41 -16.00 -17.03
C GLY A 180 -1.02 -17.06 -15.99
N TYR A 181 0.06 -16.87 -15.22
CA TYR A 181 0.64 -17.91 -14.37
C TYR A 181 -0.37 -18.65 -13.49
N PHE A 182 -1.34 -17.98 -12.89
CA PHE A 182 -2.35 -18.58 -12.01
C PHE A 182 -3.73 -18.72 -12.66
N MET A 183 -3.80 -18.60 -13.99
CA MET A 183 -5.03 -18.72 -14.77
C MET A 183 -5.04 -20.04 -15.54
N ARG A 184 -6.23 -20.61 -15.71
CA ARG A 184 -6.50 -21.73 -16.62
C ARG A 184 -6.62 -21.23 -18.06
N GLU A 185 -6.57 -22.15 -19.02
CA GLU A 185 -6.74 -21.85 -20.46
C GLU A 185 -8.07 -21.16 -20.79
N ASN A 186 -9.10 -21.34 -19.95
CA ASN A 186 -10.41 -20.70 -20.10
C ASN A 186 -10.50 -19.30 -19.46
N ASN A 187 -9.37 -18.72 -19.01
CA ASN A 187 -9.29 -17.46 -18.26
C ASN A 187 -10.02 -17.47 -16.90
N GLU A 188 -10.20 -18.64 -16.29
CA GLU A 188 -10.59 -18.76 -14.88
C GLU A 188 -9.36 -18.85 -13.99
N VAL A 189 -9.48 -18.44 -12.72
CA VAL A 189 -8.41 -18.61 -11.73
C VAL A 189 -8.21 -20.10 -11.43
N ASP A 190 -6.95 -20.54 -11.36
CA ASP A 190 -6.60 -21.92 -11.03
C ASP A 190 -6.34 -22.10 -9.53
N ASP A 191 -7.41 -22.30 -8.75
CA ASP A 191 -7.34 -22.48 -7.29
C ASP A 191 -6.36 -23.59 -6.88
N GLU A 192 -6.29 -24.70 -7.62
CA GLU A 192 -5.39 -25.83 -7.30
C GLU A 192 -3.91 -25.45 -7.48
N LYS A 193 -3.60 -24.63 -8.48
CA LYS A 193 -2.25 -24.08 -8.64
C LYS A 193 -1.92 -23.11 -7.52
N LEU A 194 -2.85 -22.21 -7.16
CA LEU A 194 -2.65 -21.28 -6.04
C LEU A 194 -2.46 -22.02 -4.71
N LYS A 195 -3.19 -23.11 -4.46
CA LYS A 195 -2.97 -23.96 -3.27
C LYS A 195 -1.59 -24.58 -3.23
N ARG A 196 -1.11 -25.11 -4.36
CA ARG A 196 0.27 -25.62 -4.46
C ARG A 196 1.30 -24.53 -4.19
N ASN A 197 1.08 -23.33 -4.74
CA ASN A 197 1.97 -22.19 -4.54
C ASN A 197 2.09 -21.77 -3.07
N LEU A 198 1.06 -21.97 -2.23
CA LEU A 198 1.18 -21.73 -0.78
C LEU A 198 2.28 -22.58 -0.12
N PHE A 199 2.63 -23.74 -0.70
CA PHE A 199 3.61 -24.69 -0.16
C PHE A 199 4.93 -24.72 -0.93
N GLU A 200 4.85 -24.61 -2.25
CA GLU A 200 5.97 -24.88 -3.17
C GLU A 200 6.46 -23.61 -3.86
N GLY A 201 5.67 -22.53 -3.80
CA GLY A 201 5.96 -21.31 -4.55
C GLY A 201 7.15 -20.54 -4.01
N ASP A 202 7.68 -19.65 -4.84
CA ASP A 202 8.58 -18.60 -4.40
C ASP A 202 7.84 -17.53 -3.55
N ASP A 203 8.58 -16.53 -3.07
CA ASP A 203 8.01 -15.47 -2.22
C ASP A 203 6.84 -14.74 -2.87
N MET A 204 6.95 -14.45 -4.17
CA MET A 204 5.93 -13.73 -4.90
C MET A 204 4.70 -14.61 -5.13
N GLU A 205 4.89 -15.86 -5.52
CA GLU A 205 3.82 -16.83 -5.75
C GLU A 205 3.02 -17.11 -4.48
N ARG A 206 3.70 -17.27 -3.33
CA ARG A 206 3.07 -17.41 -2.02
C ARG A 206 2.29 -16.17 -1.62
N CYS A 207 2.88 -15.00 -1.83
CA CYS A 207 2.24 -13.70 -1.56
C CYS A 207 0.91 -13.57 -2.33
N ILE A 208 0.92 -13.88 -3.63
CA ILE A 208 -0.28 -13.88 -4.47
C ILE A 208 -1.32 -14.87 -3.97
N ALA A 209 -0.90 -16.11 -3.66
CA ALA A 209 -1.82 -17.14 -3.21
C ALA A 209 -2.47 -16.76 -1.87
N LEU A 210 -1.69 -16.29 -0.89
CA LEU A 210 -2.20 -15.78 0.38
C LEU A 210 -3.22 -14.66 0.15
N TYR A 211 -2.88 -13.67 -0.68
CA TYR A 211 -3.77 -12.57 -1.00
C TYR A 211 -5.09 -13.06 -1.64
N TYR A 212 -5.01 -13.98 -2.59
CA TYR A 212 -6.19 -14.53 -3.26
C TYR A 212 -7.13 -15.21 -2.26
N PHE A 213 -6.61 -16.18 -1.49
CA PHE A 213 -7.45 -16.91 -0.56
C PHE A 213 -8.00 -16.02 0.55
N LEU A 214 -7.23 -15.07 1.06
CA LEU A 214 -7.67 -14.15 2.11
C LEU A 214 -8.84 -13.26 1.69
N ASN A 215 -8.86 -12.81 0.43
CA ASN A 215 -9.79 -11.75 -0.03
C ASN A 215 -10.94 -12.26 -0.91
N TYR A 216 -10.78 -13.44 -1.52
CA TYR A 216 -11.71 -13.95 -2.54
C TYR A 216 -12.34 -15.28 -2.20
N THR A 217 -11.91 -15.93 -1.13
CA THR A 217 -12.45 -17.21 -0.70
C THR A 217 -12.89 -17.16 0.76
N ASN A 218 -13.64 -18.18 1.19
CA ASN A 218 -13.93 -18.41 2.60
C ASN A 218 -12.91 -19.38 3.25
N GLU A 219 -11.82 -19.70 2.56
CA GLU A 219 -10.81 -20.62 3.06
C GLU A 219 -10.01 -19.98 4.20
N SER A 220 -9.88 -20.70 5.30
CA SER A 220 -8.95 -20.29 6.35
C SER A 220 -7.54 -20.63 5.92
N ILE A 221 -6.70 -19.60 5.83
CA ILE A 221 -5.30 -19.74 5.40
C ILE A 221 -4.30 -19.62 6.55
N ILE A 222 -4.79 -19.63 7.80
CA ILE A 222 -3.96 -19.34 8.96
C ILE A 222 -2.82 -20.36 9.13
N LYS A 223 -3.06 -21.64 8.77
CA LYS A 223 -2.03 -22.67 8.84
C LYS A 223 -0.88 -22.38 7.87
N TYR A 224 -1.22 -22.04 6.62
CA TYR A 224 -0.22 -21.66 5.62
C TYR A 224 0.54 -20.39 6.02
N ALA A 225 -0.14 -19.45 6.70
CA ALA A 225 0.52 -18.27 7.23
C ALA A 225 1.58 -18.64 8.28
N TYR A 226 1.31 -19.59 9.18
CA TYR A 226 2.33 -20.09 10.11
C TYR A 226 3.49 -20.77 9.38
N ASP A 227 3.18 -21.66 8.43
CA ASP A 227 4.20 -22.37 7.66
C ASP A 227 5.15 -21.40 6.93
N ILE A 228 4.62 -20.25 6.44
CA ILE A 228 5.40 -19.17 5.82
C ILE A 228 6.24 -18.39 6.84
N LEU A 229 5.74 -18.20 8.06
CA LEU A 229 6.51 -17.56 9.14
C LEU A 229 7.69 -18.41 9.62
N ASP A 230 7.70 -19.71 9.32
CA ASP A 230 8.84 -20.60 9.59
C ASP A 230 9.89 -20.63 8.47
N LEU A 231 9.59 -20.04 7.29
CA LEU A 231 10.53 -19.94 6.18
C LEU A 231 11.62 -18.89 6.41
N ASP A 232 12.71 -19.01 5.65
CA ASP A 232 13.86 -18.09 5.71
C ASP A 232 13.42 -16.63 5.46
N LYS A 233 13.68 -15.76 6.43
CA LYS A 233 13.17 -14.38 6.40
C LYS A 233 13.76 -13.57 5.26
N ASP A 234 15.00 -13.84 4.86
CA ASP A 234 15.72 -13.05 3.85
C ASP A 234 15.23 -13.33 2.43
N TYR A 235 14.62 -14.49 2.24
CA TYR A 235 14.11 -14.94 0.94
C TYR A 235 12.60 -14.78 0.78
N TYR A 236 11.85 -14.58 1.88
CA TYR A 236 10.38 -14.63 1.90
C TYR A 236 9.71 -13.36 2.49
N GLU A 237 10.33 -12.19 2.37
CA GLU A 237 9.86 -10.95 3.00
C GLU A 237 8.42 -10.55 2.62
N LEU A 238 8.01 -10.72 1.35
CA LEU A 238 6.69 -10.30 0.87
C LEU A 238 5.58 -11.22 1.38
N SER A 239 5.75 -12.53 1.22
CA SER A 239 4.79 -13.53 1.67
C SER A 239 4.65 -13.53 3.18
N ARG A 240 5.74 -13.30 3.94
CA ARG A 240 5.67 -13.09 5.40
C ARG A 240 4.82 -11.90 5.79
N SER A 241 4.98 -10.75 5.11
CA SER A 241 4.17 -9.55 5.35
C SER A 241 2.67 -9.82 5.16
N TYR A 242 2.33 -10.65 4.18
CA TYR A 242 0.95 -11.09 3.95
C TYR A 242 0.49 -12.17 4.94
N ALA A 243 1.37 -13.08 5.37
CA ALA A 243 1.08 -14.07 6.40
C ALA A 243 0.70 -13.39 7.72
N ILE A 244 1.45 -12.35 8.12
CA ILE A 244 1.14 -11.50 9.28
C ILE A 244 -0.26 -10.88 9.13
N THR A 245 -0.59 -10.34 7.96
CA THR A 245 -1.92 -9.78 7.67
C THR A 245 -3.01 -10.85 7.79
N ALA A 246 -2.80 -12.06 7.25
CA ALA A 246 -3.74 -13.17 7.33
C ALA A 246 -4.00 -13.59 8.78
N ILE A 247 -2.95 -13.72 9.60
CA ILE A 247 -3.06 -14.00 11.04
C ILE A 247 -3.84 -12.87 11.74
N GLY A 248 -3.57 -11.62 11.42
CA GLY A 248 -4.30 -10.49 11.98
C GLY A 248 -5.81 -10.52 11.70
N GLN A 249 -6.21 -10.96 10.50
CA GLN A 249 -7.61 -10.98 10.08
C GLN A 249 -8.38 -12.24 10.50
N GLN A 250 -7.74 -13.42 10.45
CA GLN A 250 -8.38 -14.72 10.69
C GLN A 250 -7.98 -15.36 12.03
N GLY A 251 -6.95 -14.83 12.69
CA GLY A 251 -6.41 -15.36 13.93
C GLY A 251 -7.15 -14.92 15.19
N SER A 252 -6.55 -15.27 16.31
CA SER A 252 -7.11 -15.20 17.64
C SER A 252 -6.04 -14.77 18.66
N LYS A 253 -6.45 -14.56 19.91
CA LYS A 253 -5.52 -14.12 20.97
C LYS A 253 -4.34 -15.07 21.20
N LYS A 254 -4.48 -16.36 20.87
CA LYS A 254 -3.38 -17.34 20.99
C LYS A 254 -2.24 -17.08 20.01
N ASP A 255 -2.49 -16.27 18.98
CA ASP A 255 -1.56 -15.99 17.89
C ASP A 255 -0.73 -14.71 18.16
N ILE A 256 -1.12 -13.91 19.16
CA ILE A 256 -0.39 -12.72 19.57
C ILE A 256 1.07 -13.02 19.99
N PRO A 257 1.38 -14.09 20.75
CA PRO A 257 2.76 -14.43 21.07
C PRO A 257 3.63 -14.64 19.83
N ILE A 258 3.11 -15.30 18.79
CA ILE A 258 3.83 -15.53 17.51
C ILE A 258 4.11 -14.18 16.82
N LEU A 259 3.12 -13.28 16.80
CA LEU A 259 3.29 -11.93 16.25
C LEU A 259 4.31 -11.12 17.06
N ILE A 260 4.30 -11.21 18.39
CA ILE A 260 5.29 -10.51 19.24
C ILE A 260 6.70 -11.06 18.96
N GLU A 261 6.86 -12.36 18.83
CA GLU A 261 8.15 -12.97 18.46
C GLU A 261 8.64 -12.45 17.12
N GLU A 262 7.75 -12.38 16.12
CA GLU A 262 8.08 -11.81 14.82
C GLU A 262 8.51 -10.33 14.92
N TYR A 263 7.79 -9.52 15.71
CA TYR A 263 8.18 -8.13 15.97
C TYR A 263 9.59 -8.02 16.58
N LEU A 264 9.88 -8.84 17.59
CA LEU A 264 11.15 -8.82 18.30
C LEU A 264 12.31 -9.29 17.41
N ASP A 265 12.06 -10.26 16.55
CA ASP A 265 13.06 -10.73 15.59
C ASP A 265 13.37 -9.69 14.52
N ILE A 266 12.34 -9.04 13.98
CA ILE A 266 12.47 -7.89 13.10
C ILE A 266 13.37 -6.84 13.80
N GLU A 267 13.06 -6.46 15.04
CA GLU A 267 13.85 -5.51 15.84
C GLU A 267 15.30 -5.96 16.09
N ARG A 268 15.54 -7.25 16.35
CA ARG A 268 16.90 -7.81 16.52
C ARG A 268 17.72 -7.76 15.24
N LYS A 269 17.13 -8.07 14.08
CA LYS A 269 17.84 -8.01 12.79
C LYS A 269 18.31 -6.58 12.51
N TYR A 270 17.41 -5.61 12.68
CA TYR A 270 17.75 -4.19 12.47
C TYR A 270 18.75 -3.62 13.46
N SER A 271 18.82 -4.14 14.69
CA SER A 271 19.83 -3.68 15.65
C SER A 271 21.23 -4.28 15.39
N ARG A 272 21.36 -5.26 14.49
CA ARG A 272 22.62 -5.95 14.18
C ARG A 272 23.23 -5.58 12.83
N GLU A 273 22.41 -5.17 11.86
CA GLU A 273 22.86 -4.76 10.53
C GLU A 273 23.03 -3.23 10.51
N GLU A 274 24.27 -2.73 10.53
CA GLU A 274 24.58 -1.29 10.47
C GLU A 274 24.25 -0.63 9.12
N GLU A 275 23.89 -1.40 8.08
CA GLU A 275 23.54 -0.87 6.77
C GLU A 275 22.49 -1.78 6.12
N TYR A 276 21.25 -1.30 5.98
CA TYR A 276 20.35 -1.45 4.82
C TYR A 276 18.99 -0.81 5.18
N TYR A 277 18.74 0.38 4.64
CA TYR A 277 17.55 1.23 4.89
C TYR A 277 16.27 0.70 4.20
N GLY A 278 16.05 -0.61 4.23
CA GLY A 278 14.86 -1.28 3.71
C GLY A 278 13.79 -1.50 4.79
N ASN A 279 13.08 -0.44 5.17
CA ASN A 279 11.72 -0.46 5.72
C ASN A 279 11.38 -1.33 6.97
N ALA A 280 12.27 -1.40 7.98
CA ALA A 280 11.94 -1.98 9.29
C ALA A 280 10.62 -1.51 9.88
N LEU A 281 10.33 -0.21 9.74
CA LEU A 281 9.13 0.41 10.28
C LEU A 281 7.88 -0.20 9.66
N LEU A 282 7.85 -0.40 8.35
CA LEU A 282 6.68 -0.98 7.70
C LEU A 282 6.45 -2.41 8.17
N SER A 283 7.49 -3.26 8.22
CA SER A 283 7.36 -4.65 8.67
C SER A 283 6.90 -4.71 10.13
N LYS A 284 7.49 -3.91 11.04
CA LYS A 284 7.04 -3.77 12.43
C LYS A 284 5.58 -3.33 12.49
N ARG A 285 5.19 -2.37 11.64
CA ARG A 285 3.83 -1.85 11.58
C ARG A 285 2.83 -2.90 11.11
N HIS A 286 3.18 -3.77 10.15
CA HIS A 286 2.32 -4.88 9.74
C HIS A 286 2.01 -5.81 10.92
N VAL A 287 3.01 -6.14 11.73
CA VAL A 287 2.82 -6.96 12.94
C VAL A 287 1.89 -6.27 13.94
N MET A 288 2.13 -4.98 14.21
CA MET A 288 1.30 -4.21 15.13
C MET A 288 -0.15 -4.08 14.64
N ASP A 289 -0.36 -3.90 13.33
CA ASP A 289 -1.70 -3.87 12.73
C ASP A 289 -2.44 -5.20 12.92
N ALA A 290 -1.74 -6.33 12.80
CA ALA A 290 -2.30 -7.65 13.02
C ALA A 290 -2.72 -7.86 14.49
N ILE A 291 -1.87 -7.46 15.45
CA ILE A 291 -2.18 -7.52 16.89
C ILE A 291 -3.39 -6.63 17.22
N GLU A 292 -3.42 -5.40 16.71
CA GLU A 292 -4.55 -4.49 16.90
C GLU A 292 -5.84 -5.07 16.32
N MET A 293 -5.77 -5.72 15.15
CA MET A 293 -6.92 -6.37 14.52
C MET A 293 -7.48 -7.51 15.37
N ILE A 294 -6.63 -8.42 15.85
CA ILE A 294 -7.02 -9.52 16.74
C ILE A 294 -7.69 -8.96 18.01
N ASN A 295 -7.10 -7.94 18.61
CA ASN A 295 -7.66 -7.33 19.81
C ASN A 295 -9.02 -6.67 19.56
N TYR A 296 -9.18 -5.97 18.44
CA TYR A 296 -10.45 -5.31 18.09
C TYR A 296 -11.56 -6.32 17.76
N CYS A 297 -11.28 -7.36 16.96
CA CYS A 297 -12.28 -8.38 16.60
C CYS A 297 -12.83 -9.14 17.82
N ASN A 298 -12.10 -9.18 18.94
CA ASN A 298 -12.55 -9.78 20.19
C ASN A 298 -13.24 -8.81 21.17
N MET A 299 -13.36 -7.51 20.81
CA MET A 299 -14.12 -6.51 21.57
C MET A 299 -15.57 -6.37 21.09
N VAL A 300 -15.92 -7.03 19.98
CA VAL A 300 -17.26 -7.02 19.36
C VAL A 300 -17.99 -8.30 19.71
#